data_AF-A0AAW6ZF43-F1
#
_entry.id   AF-A0AAW6ZF43-F1
#
_cell.length_a   1.000
_cell.length_b   1.000
_cell.length_c   1.000
_cell.angle_alpha   90.00
_cell.angle_beta   90.00
_cell.angle_gamma   90.00
#
_symmetry.space_group_name_H-M   'P 1'
#
loop_
_entity.id
_entity.type
_entity.pdbx_description
1 polymer ?
#
loop_
_entity_poly.entity_id
_entity_poly.type
_entity_poly.pdbx_seq_one_letter_code
_entity_poly.pdbx_strand_id
1 'polypeptide(L)'
;MTRPNTDPTNPYRAGQTNHRGAVICGAKNRNGQPCGKYPAKGATRCVRHGGASPKSKAAAARRNTTNQAHAELRALGFDPDAENIDPAEALLRLVSDKAREVAWLRHMVDQVGAGQHPETDPMSSPLVWGVTSHQTGVGPLGAVDVETRGPGLNVWIEWLHTAEDQLARYAAAALKAGVQRRQVELQEALALQFVGAIHKILGGLQLTATQQETAGTLVPSVLRSLDQKDTP
;
A
#
# COMPACT_ATOMS: atom_id res chain seq x y z
N MET A 1 -34.42 -21.35 5.33
CA MET A 1 -34.18 -19.91 5.04
C MET A 1 -33.29 -19.83 3.81
N THR A 2 -33.76 -19.30 2.69
CA THR A 2 -32.91 -19.11 1.50
C THR A 2 -31.99 -17.91 1.72
N ARG A 3 -30.67 -18.11 1.60
CA ARG A 3 -29.68 -17.04 1.59
C ARG A 3 -30.04 -16.04 0.47
N PRO A 4 -29.88 -14.72 0.68
CA PRO A 4 -30.04 -13.77 -0.41
C PRO A 4 -29.09 -14.16 -1.54
N ASN A 5 -29.59 -14.26 -2.78
CA ASN A 5 -28.75 -14.62 -3.92
C ASN A 5 -27.68 -13.52 -4.13
N THR A 6 -26.42 -13.88 -3.90
CA THR A 6 -25.22 -13.02 -4.02
C THR A 6 -24.50 -13.18 -5.35
N ASP A 7 -25.05 -13.95 -6.29
CA ASP A 7 -24.48 -14.13 -7.62
C ASP A 7 -24.37 -12.77 -8.33
N PRO A 8 -23.17 -12.32 -8.71
CA PRO A 8 -22.96 -11.04 -9.37
C PRO A 8 -23.65 -10.98 -10.75
N THR A 9 -23.86 -12.13 -11.40
CA THR A 9 -24.52 -12.25 -12.71
C THR A 9 -26.05 -12.16 -12.62
N ASN A 10 -26.62 -12.24 -11.41
CA ASN A 10 -28.07 -12.13 -11.24
C ASN A 10 -28.54 -10.68 -11.46
N PRO A 11 -29.40 -10.42 -12.46
CA PRO A 11 -29.91 -9.09 -12.75
C PRO A 11 -30.89 -8.59 -11.67
N TYR A 12 -31.24 -9.41 -10.68
CA TYR A 12 -32.10 -9.05 -9.56
C TYR A 12 -31.43 -9.08 -8.18
N ARG A 13 -30.09 -9.04 -8.09
CA ARG A 13 -29.38 -9.08 -6.78
C ARG A 13 -29.73 -7.87 -5.89
N ALA A 14 -29.61 -8.04 -4.58
CA ALA A 14 -29.87 -6.96 -3.63
C ALA A 14 -28.68 -5.99 -3.57
N GLY A 15 -28.92 -4.70 -3.40
CA GLY A 15 -27.82 -3.71 -3.33
C GLY A 15 -27.14 -3.41 -4.67
N GLN A 16 -27.82 -3.62 -5.80
CA GLN A 16 -27.33 -3.18 -7.12
C GLN A 16 -27.21 -1.65 -7.19
N THR A 17 -26.34 -1.17 -8.07
CA THR A 17 -26.23 0.25 -8.42
C THR A 17 -26.78 0.51 -9.83
N ASN A 18 -27.34 1.70 -10.05
CA ASN A 18 -27.72 2.14 -11.39
C ASN A 18 -26.49 2.70 -12.16
N HIS A 19 -26.69 3.15 -13.40
CA HIS A 19 -25.65 3.76 -14.24
C HIS A 19 -24.99 5.02 -13.63
N ARG A 20 -25.59 5.62 -12.58
CA ARG A 20 -25.05 6.77 -11.84
C ARG A 20 -24.36 6.36 -10.54
N GLY A 21 -24.16 5.07 -10.30
CA GLY A 21 -23.58 4.54 -9.07
C GLY A 21 -24.52 4.53 -7.86
N ALA A 22 -25.78 4.98 -7.99
CA ALA A 22 -26.71 5.02 -6.85
C ALA A 22 -27.33 3.64 -6.58
N VAL A 23 -27.40 3.25 -5.31
CA VAL A 23 -27.98 1.96 -4.89
C VAL A 23 -29.48 1.91 -5.16
N ILE A 24 -29.93 0.86 -5.84
CA ILE A 24 -31.32 0.58 -6.18
C ILE A 24 -31.83 -0.72 -5.55
N CYS A 25 -33.14 -0.86 -5.53
CA CYS A 25 -33.82 -2.03 -5.00
C CYS A 25 -33.47 -3.29 -5.78
N GLY A 26 -33.34 -3.26 -7.10
CA GLY A 26 -32.94 -4.39 -7.94
C GLY A 26 -33.91 -5.59 -7.99
N ALA A 27 -35.00 -5.62 -7.21
CA ALA A 27 -35.92 -6.76 -7.23
C ALA A 27 -36.74 -6.79 -8.53
N LYS A 28 -37.11 -7.98 -9.02
CA LYS A 28 -37.93 -8.13 -10.24
C LYS A 28 -39.27 -7.41 -10.07
N ASN A 29 -39.56 -6.46 -10.95
CA ASN A 29 -40.84 -5.75 -11.00
C ASN A 29 -41.88 -6.55 -11.82
N ARG A 30 -43.12 -6.04 -11.92
CA ARG A 30 -44.20 -6.68 -12.69
C ARG A 30 -43.89 -6.83 -14.19
N ASN A 31 -43.05 -5.95 -14.74
CA ASN A 31 -42.63 -5.96 -16.14
C ASN A 31 -41.39 -6.84 -16.37
N GLY A 32 -40.96 -7.61 -15.35
CA GLY A 32 -39.77 -8.45 -15.44
C GLY A 32 -38.44 -7.71 -15.39
N GLN A 33 -38.41 -6.42 -15.10
CA GLN A 33 -37.19 -5.61 -15.03
C GLN A 33 -36.74 -5.37 -13.58
N PRO A 34 -35.46 -5.05 -13.34
CA PRO A 34 -34.99 -4.69 -12.00
C PRO A 34 -35.66 -3.41 -11.49
N CYS A 35 -36.06 -3.40 -10.22
CA CYS A 35 -36.69 -2.25 -9.60
C CYS A 35 -35.68 -1.12 -9.36
N GLY A 36 -35.82 0.00 -10.07
CA GLY A 36 -34.97 1.19 -9.92
C GLY A 36 -35.26 2.07 -8.69
N LYS A 37 -36.17 1.66 -7.79
CA LYS A 37 -36.48 2.46 -6.59
C LYS A 37 -35.37 2.37 -5.55
N TYR A 38 -35.20 3.44 -4.77
CA TYR A 38 -34.28 3.42 -3.63
C TYR A 38 -34.69 2.39 -2.57
N PRO A 39 -33.70 1.72 -1.95
CA PRO A 39 -33.95 0.90 -0.77
C PRO A 39 -34.54 1.71 0.38
N ALA A 40 -35.27 1.02 1.28
CA ALA A 40 -35.62 1.63 2.56
C ALA A 40 -34.34 1.90 3.37
N LYS A 41 -34.37 2.87 4.31
CA LYS A 41 -33.19 3.25 5.12
C LYS A 41 -32.54 2.01 5.77
N GLY A 42 -31.26 1.76 5.47
CA GLY A 42 -30.48 0.61 5.95
C GLY A 42 -30.85 -0.77 5.35
N ALA A 43 -31.86 -0.83 4.49
CA ALA A 43 -32.27 -2.03 3.78
C ALA A 43 -31.58 -2.13 2.41
N THR A 44 -31.66 -3.31 1.78
CA THR A 44 -31.13 -3.54 0.42
C THR A 44 -32.22 -3.60 -0.64
N ARG A 45 -33.50 -3.47 -0.24
CA ARG A 45 -34.68 -3.45 -1.10
C ARG A 45 -35.59 -2.27 -0.71
N CYS A 46 -36.42 -1.80 -1.64
CA CYS A 46 -37.40 -0.76 -1.37
C CYS A 46 -38.52 -1.28 -0.46
N VAL A 47 -39.30 -0.35 0.11
CA VAL A 47 -40.45 -0.68 0.98
C VAL A 47 -41.43 -1.66 0.34
N ARG A 48 -41.68 -1.56 -0.97
CA ARG A 48 -42.61 -2.43 -1.71
C ARG A 48 -42.07 -3.82 -2.01
N HIS A 49 -40.76 -4.01 -1.96
CA HIS A 49 -40.10 -5.29 -2.18
C HIS A 49 -39.47 -5.82 -0.88
N GLY A 50 -40.16 -5.61 0.23
CA GLY A 50 -39.84 -6.21 1.53
C GLY A 50 -38.84 -5.42 2.39
N GLY A 51 -38.37 -4.25 1.95
CA GLY A 51 -37.45 -3.41 2.73
C GLY A 51 -38.02 -2.93 4.07
N ALA A 52 -39.35 -2.84 4.16
CA ALA A 52 -40.07 -2.46 5.39
C ALA A 52 -40.46 -3.66 6.27
N SER A 53 -40.18 -4.90 5.85
CA SER A 53 -40.53 -6.09 6.63
C SER A 53 -39.79 -6.11 7.98
N PRO A 54 -40.38 -6.70 9.05
CA PRO A 54 -39.71 -6.81 10.35
C PRO A 54 -38.32 -7.43 10.25
N LYS A 55 -38.18 -8.47 9.42
CA LYS A 55 -36.89 -9.14 9.15
C LYS A 55 -35.87 -8.22 8.48
N SER A 56 -36.30 -7.43 7.48
CA SER A 56 -35.44 -6.45 6.82
C SER A 56 -35.03 -5.32 7.77
N LYS A 57 -35.94 -4.83 8.62
CA LYS A 57 -35.64 -3.82 9.64
C LYS A 57 -34.64 -4.32 10.67
N ALA A 58 -34.80 -5.55 11.17
CA ALA A 58 -33.85 -6.16 12.08
C ALA A 58 -32.46 -6.37 11.44
N ALA A 59 -32.41 -6.79 10.17
CA ALA A 59 -31.15 -6.92 9.44
C ALA A 59 -30.49 -5.56 9.15
N ALA A 60 -31.28 -4.53 8.84
CA ALA A 60 -30.83 -3.16 8.67
C ALA A 60 -30.24 -2.59 9.96
N ALA A 61 -30.94 -2.78 11.09
CA ALA A 61 -30.45 -2.39 12.40
C ALA A 61 -29.11 -3.04 12.73
N ARG A 62 -28.98 -4.36 12.52
CA ARG A 62 -27.70 -5.08 12.70
C ARG A 62 -26.58 -4.53 11.82
N ARG A 63 -26.84 -4.23 10.55
CA ARG A 63 -25.82 -3.65 9.67
C ARG A 63 -25.42 -2.25 10.10
N ASN A 64 -26.37 -1.42 10.52
CA ASN A 64 -26.07 -0.08 11.00
C ASN A 64 -25.22 -0.13 12.29
N THR A 65 -25.55 -1.02 13.24
CA THR A 65 -24.74 -1.21 14.44
C THR A 65 -23.34 -1.72 14.12
N THR A 66 -23.21 -2.66 13.18
CA THR A 66 -21.90 -3.14 12.71
C THR A 66 -21.12 -2.01 12.04
N ASN A 67 -21.73 -1.25 11.13
CA ASN A 67 -21.07 -0.13 10.46
C ASN A 67 -20.63 0.97 11.45
N GLN A 68 -21.46 1.25 12.45
CA GLN A 68 -21.11 2.19 13.51
C GLN A 68 -19.93 1.68 14.34
N ALA A 69 -19.92 0.42 14.74
CA ALA A 69 -18.79 -0.19 15.43
C ALA A 69 -17.50 -0.16 14.57
N HIS A 70 -17.59 -0.41 13.26
CA HIS A 70 -16.44 -0.26 12.36
C HIS A 70 -15.94 1.19 12.27
N ALA A 71 -16.83 2.17 12.23
CA ALA A 71 -16.46 3.58 12.22
C ALA A 71 -15.77 3.99 13.54
N GLU A 72 -16.29 3.51 14.67
CA GLU A 72 -15.69 3.73 15.99
C GLU A 72 -14.31 3.06 16.13
N LEU A 73 -14.15 1.82 15.65
CA LEU A 73 -12.86 1.12 15.60
C LEU A 73 -11.83 1.87 14.75
N ARG A 74 -12.22 2.36 13.58
CA ARG A 74 -11.34 3.17 12.73
C ARG A 74 -10.94 4.49 13.39
N ALA A 75 -11.87 5.15 14.10
CA ALA A 75 -11.57 6.35 14.87
C ALA A 75 -10.56 6.09 16.01
N LEU A 76 -10.49 4.86 16.52
CA LEU A 76 -9.51 4.40 17.50
C LEU A 76 -8.20 3.89 16.88
N GLY A 77 -8.03 4.04 15.56
CA GLY A 77 -6.83 3.59 14.84
C GLY A 77 -6.81 2.11 14.47
N PHE A 78 -7.91 1.38 14.71
CA PHE A 78 -8.05 0.01 14.25
C PHE A 78 -8.69 0.00 12.87
N ASP A 79 -7.88 -0.23 11.83
CA ASP A 79 -8.39 -0.48 10.49
C ASP A 79 -8.46 -2.00 10.25
N PRO A 80 -9.67 -2.61 10.22
CA PRO A 80 -9.82 -4.05 9.97
C PRO A 80 -9.42 -4.45 8.54
N ASP A 81 -9.32 -3.48 7.64
CA ASP A 81 -8.88 -3.67 6.26
C ASP A 81 -7.39 -3.33 6.08
N ALA A 82 -6.71 -2.83 7.13
CA ALA A 82 -5.28 -2.58 7.05
C ALA A 82 -4.53 -3.90 6.94
N GLU A 83 -3.63 -3.94 5.96
CA GLU A 83 -2.68 -5.01 5.83
C GLU A 83 -1.86 -5.09 7.14
N ASN A 84 -1.91 -6.25 7.80
CA ASN A 84 -1.12 -6.49 9.01
C ASN A 84 0.34 -6.72 8.59
N ILE A 85 1.04 -5.63 8.31
CA ILE A 85 2.45 -5.63 7.95
C ILE A 85 3.26 -5.68 9.24
N ASP A 86 4.22 -6.60 9.30
CA ASP A 86 5.17 -6.65 10.40
C ASP A 86 5.89 -5.29 10.55
N PRO A 87 6.00 -4.70 11.75
CA PRO A 87 6.60 -3.38 11.91
C PRO A 87 8.02 -3.27 11.37
N ALA A 88 8.80 -4.35 11.41
CA ALA A 88 10.14 -4.39 10.84
C ALA A 88 10.11 -4.37 9.31
N GLU A 89 9.17 -5.10 8.70
CA GLU A 89 8.92 -5.06 7.27
C GLU A 89 8.48 -3.68 6.80
N ALA A 90 7.53 -3.06 7.51
CA ALA A 90 7.07 -1.70 7.20
C ALA A 90 8.22 -0.68 7.25
N LEU A 91 9.11 -0.80 8.24
CA LEU A 91 10.25 0.09 8.40
C LEU A 91 11.30 -0.10 7.30
N LEU A 92 11.58 -1.34 6.88
CA LEU A 92 12.48 -1.61 5.75
C LEU A 92 11.91 -1.12 4.42
N ARG A 93 10.59 -1.20 4.24
CA ARG A 93 9.93 -0.63 3.07
C ARG A 93 10.09 0.88 3.02
N LEU A 94 9.92 1.57 4.15
CA LEU A 94 10.17 3.01 4.24
C LEU A 94 11.63 3.37 3.90
N VAL A 95 12.61 2.60 4.37
CA VAL A 95 14.02 2.80 4.00
C VAL A 95 14.22 2.63 2.48
N SER A 96 13.66 1.57 1.91
CA SER A 96 13.79 1.25 0.48
C SER A 96 13.15 2.32 -0.41
N ASP A 97 11.94 2.74 -0.08
CA ASP A 97 11.20 3.75 -0.82
C ASP A 97 11.88 5.12 -0.71
N LYS A 98 12.37 5.48 0.48
CA LYS A 98 13.11 6.74 0.66
C LYS A 98 14.45 6.73 -0.07
N ALA A 99 15.15 5.59 -0.15
CA ALA A 99 16.38 5.47 -0.94
C ALA A 99 16.13 5.68 -2.45
N ARG A 100 15.00 5.18 -2.96
CA ARG A 100 14.57 5.41 -4.36
C ARG A 100 14.26 6.88 -4.61
N GLU A 101 13.59 7.53 -3.67
CA GLU A 101 13.28 8.96 -3.75
C GLU A 101 14.56 9.82 -3.76
N VAL A 102 15.53 9.52 -2.89
CA VAL A 102 16.84 10.19 -2.89
C VAL A 102 17.55 10.01 -4.23
N ALA A 103 17.56 8.79 -4.79
CA ALA A 103 18.18 8.53 -6.09
C ALA A 103 17.52 9.34 -7.22
N TRP A 104 16.18 9.42 -7.21
CA TRP A 104 15.44 10.23 -8.17
C TRP A 104 15.72 11.73 -8.01
N LEU A 105 15.74 12.26 -6.77
CA LEU A 105 16.03 13.67 -6.51
C LEU A 105 17.45 14.05 -6.92
N ARG A 106 18.45 13.18 -6.69
CA ARG A 106 19.82 13.38 -7.22
C ARG A 106 19.82 13.51 -8.73
N HIS A 107 19.10 12.64 -9.43
CA HIS A 107 18.96 12.73 -10.87
C HIS A 107 18.29 14.04 -11.32
N MET A 108 17.28 14.53 -10.60
CA MET A 108 16.65 15.82 -10.90
C MET A 108 17.61 16.99 -10.68
N VAL A 109 18.40 16.99 -9.60
CA VAL A 109 19.44 17.98 -9.33
C VAL A 109 20.50 17.98 -10.43
N ASP A 110 20.96 16.80 -10.87
CA ASP A 110 21.92 16.67 -11.97
C ASP A 110 21.36 17.27 -13.27
N GLN A 111 20.09 17.03 -13.59
CA GLN A 111 19.45 17.62 -14.78
C GLN A 111 19.38 19.15 -14.71
N VAL A 112 19.11 19.73 -13.54
CA VAL A 112 19.11 21.19 -13.35
C VAL A 112 20.52 21.75 -13.54
N GLY A 113 21.54 21.08 -12.98
CA GLY A 113 22.94 21.48 -13.11
C GLY A 113 23.49 21.35 -14.54
N ALA A 114 23.06 20.32 -15.28
CA ALA A 114 23.55 20.03 -16.63
C ALA A 114 23.10 21.04 -17.70
N GLY A 115 21.99 21.75 -17.49
CA GLY A 115 21.40 22.63 -18.49
C GLY A 115 22.05 24.02 -18.62
N GLN A 116 22.76 24.49 -17.59
CA GLN A 116 23.28 25.86 -17.51
C GLN A 116 24.58 25.89 -16.72
N HIS A 117 25.71 25.67 -17.38
CA HIS A 117 27.01 26.09 -16.87
C HIS A 117 27.16 27.61 -17.11
N PRO A 118 27.31 28.45 -16.08
CA PRO A 118 27.77 29.81 -16.28
C PRO A 118 29.23 29.74 -16.69
N GLU A 119 29.52 30.34 -17.83
CA GLU A 119 30.85 30.80 -18.16
C GLU A 119 31.30 31.72 -16.98
N THR A 120 32.22 31.22 -16.15
CA THR A 120 33.04 31.96 -15.15
C THR A 120 32.54 32.31 -13.73
N ASP A 121 31.26 32.10 -13.34
CA ASP A 121 30.79 32.44 -11.96
C ASP A 121 29.96 31.33 -11.26
N PRO A 122 30.47 30.72 -10.16
CA PRO A 122 29.74 29.74 -9.34
C PRO A 122 28.42 30.25 -8.75
N MET A 123 28.28 31.56 -8.53
CA MET A 123 27.06 32.14 -7.97
C MET A 123 25.93 32.30 -9.00
N SER A 124 26.20 32.03 -10.27
CA SER A 124 25.21 32.06 -11.35
C SER A 124 24.59 30.67 -11.63
N SER A 125 24.92 29.65 -10.81
CA SER A 125 24.39 28.30 -10.99
C SER A 125 22.88 28.23 -10.72
N PRO A 126 22.09 27.52 -11.55
CA PRO A 126 20.64 27.34 -11.35
C PRO A 126 20.29 26.56 -10.08
N LEU A 127 21.29 25.97 -9.44
CA LEU A 127 21.18 25.27 -8.16
C LEU A 127 21.10 26.21 -6.96
N VAL A 128 21.68 27.41 -7.06
CA VAL A 128 21.81 28.37 -5.94
C VAL A 128 21.34 29.79 -6.28
N TRP A 129 20.87 30.00 -7.51
CA TRP A 129 20.37 31.27 -8.02
C TRP A 129 19.08 31.06 -8.82
N GLY A 130 18.04 31.85 -8.54
CA GLY A 130 16.73 31.67 -9.16
C GLY A 130 15.72 32.75 -8.79
N VAL A 131 14.45 32.54 -9.16
CA VAL A 131 13.33 33.43 -8.78
C VAL A 131 13.04 33.25 -7.30
N THR A 132 13.18 34.33 -6.53
CA THR A 132 12.95 34.35 -5.08
C THR A 132 11.59 34.94 -4.70
N SER A 133 10.96 35.70 -5.60
CA SER A 133 9.62 36.26 -5.40
C SER A 133 8.94 36.49 -6.74
N HIS A 134 7.64 36.22 -6.81
CA HIS A 134 6.78 36.53 -7.94
C HIS A 134 5.61 37.39 -7.45
N GLN A 135 5.45 38.59 -8.02
CA GLN A 135 4.37 39.50 -7.69
C GLN A 135 3.50 39.72 -8.92
N THR A 136 2.22 39.35 -8.83
CA THR A 136 1.21 39.61 -9.85
C THR A 136 0.08 40.44 -9.27
N GLY A 137 -0.34 41.49 -9.99
CA GLY A 137 -1.40 42.40 -9.53
C GLY A 137 -1.69 43.55 -10.48
N VAL A 138 -2.45 44.54 -10.01
CA VAL A 138 -2.72 45.78 -10.75
C VAL A 138 -2.20 46.94 -9.91
N GLY A 139 -1.15 47.59 -10.40
CA GLY A 139 -0.56 48.79 -9.80
C GLY A 139 -1.11 50.07 -10.41
N PRO A 140 -0.63 51.25 -9.94
CA PRO A 140 -1.06 52.56 -10.43
C PRO A 140 -0.87 52.79 -11.94
N LEU A 141 -0.02 51.98 -12.59
CA LEU A 141 0.32 52.07 -14.00
C LEU A 141 -0.25 50.90 -14.83
N GLY A 142 -1.10 50.05 -14.25
CA GLY A 142 -1.69 48.88 -14.92
C GLY A 142 -1.25 47.54 -14.32
N ALA A 143 -1.40 46.46 -15.09
CA ALA A 143 -1.02 45.12 -14.63
C ALA A 143 0.49 45.04 -14.36
N VAL A 144 0.85 44.48 -13.21
CA VAL A 144 2.22 44.25 -12.77
C VAL A 144 2.42 42.74 -12.68
N ASP A 145 3.46 42.25 -13.35
CA ASP A 145 3.96 40.88 -13.28
C ASP A 145 5.48 40.96 -13.14
N VAL A 146 5.98 40.82 -11.89
CA VAL A 146 7.39 41.06 -11.55
C VAL A 146 7.96 39.84 -10.87
N GLU A 147 9.00 39.27 -11.49
CA GLU A 147 9.88 38.27 -10.89
C GLU A 147 11.11 38.96 -10.28
N THR A 148 11.39 38.68 -9.00
CA THR A 148 12.66 39.03 -8.36
C THR A 148 13.55 37.79 -8.39
N ARG A 149 14.81 37.94 -8.83
CA ARG A 149 15.80 36.86 -8.85
C ARG A 149 16.92 37.16 -7.86
N GLY A 150 17.43 36.13 -7.20
CA GLY A 150 18.45 36.26 -6.16
C GLY A 150 19.02 34.93 -5.72
N PRO A 151 19.92 34.95 -4.72
CA PRO A 151 20.50 33.73 -4.17
C PRO A 151 19.43 32.97 -3.39
N GLY A 152 19.28 31.69 -3.70
CA GLY A 152 18.30 30.80 -3.10
C GLY A 152 18.53 29.36 -3.55
N LEU A 153 18.45 28.42 -2.62
CA LEU A 153 18.64 27.02 -2.94
C LEU A 153 17.51 26.54 -3.85
N ASN A 154 17.85 25.80 -4.90
CA ASN A 154 16.84 25.22 -5.77
C ASN A 154 15.96 24.24 -4.97
N VAL A 155 14.65 24.29 -5.22
CA VAL A 155 13.66 23.44 -4.54
C VAL A 155 14.00 21.95 -4.60
N TRP A 156 14.63 21.49 -5.70
CA TRP A 156 15.06 20.10 -5.83
C TRP A 156 16.17 19.73 -4.84
N ILE A 157 17.08 20.66 -4.53
CA ILE A 157 18.12 20.43 -3.52
C ILE A 157 17.54 20.50 -2.12
N GLU A 158 16.62 21.42 -1.85
CA GLU A 158 15.91 21.47 -0.55
C GLU A 158 15.18 20.15 -0.26
N TRP A 159 14.48 19.61 -1.26
CA TRP A 159 13.81 18.32 -1.17
C TRP A 159 14.81 17.17 -1.05
N LEU A 160 15.93 17.21 -1.79
CA LEU A 160 17.00 16.21 -1.68
C LEU A 160 17.56 16.14 -0.26
N HIS A 161 17.96 17.27 0.32
CA HIS A 161 18.47 17.32 1.69
C HIS A 161 17.45 16.77 2.69
N THR A 162 16.17 17.16 2.53
CA THR A 162 15.08 16.65 3.38
C THR A 162 14.92 15.14 3.25
N ALA A 163 15.01 14.60 2.03
CA ALA A 163 14.88 13.17 1.77
C ALA A 163 16.08 12.37 2.30
N GLU A 164 17.30 12.90 2.18
CA GLU A 164 18.52 12.30 2.73
C GLU A 164 18.47 12.25 4.27
N ASP A 165 18.00 13.31 4.89
CA ASP A 165 17.75 13.39 6.34
C ASP A 165 16.74 12.33 6.81
N GLN A 166 15.63 12.18 6.08
CA GLN A 166 14.61 11.18 6.39
C GLN A 166 15.16 9.76 6.21
N LEU A 167 15.92 9.51 5.13
CA LEU A 167 16.55 8.22 4.88
C LEU A 167 17.48 7.83 6.03
N ALA A 168 18.33 8.76 6.48
CA ALA A 168 19.24 8.53 7.59
C ALA A 168 18.48 8.19 8.89
N ARG A 169 17.38 8.90 9.18
CA ARG A 169 16.52 8.63 10.34
C ARG A 169 15.85 7.26 10.27
N TYR A 170 15.31 6.87 9.13
CA TYR A 170 14.67 5.57 8.95
C TYR A 170 15.68 4.42 9.02
N ALA A 171 16.85 4.58 8.42
CA ALA A 171 17.93 3.60 8.50
C ALA A 171 18.41 3.43 9.96
N ALA A 172 18.62 4.53 10.69
CA ALA A 172 18.98 4.49 12.10
C ALA A 172 17.90 3.83 12.96
N ALA A 173 16.61 4.11 12.69
CA ALA A 173 15.50 3.46 13.37
C ALA A 173 15.47 1.95 13.11
N ALA A 174 15.71 1.50 11.87
CA ALA A 174 15.75 0.09 11.51
C ALA A 174 16.90 -0.66 12.22
N LEU A 175 18.08 -0.05 12.25
CA LEU A 175 19.24 -0.59 12.98
C LEU A 175 18.98 -0.67 14.48
N LYS A 176 18.43 0.41 15.07
CA LYS A 176 18.10 0.48 16.51
C LYS A 176 17.03 -0.53 16.91
N ALA A 177 16.03 -0.75 16.05
CA ALA A 177 15.00 -1.75 16.26
C ALA A 177 15.51 -3.19 16.11
N GLY A 178 16.79 -3.39 15.73
CA GLY A 178 17.39 -4.70 15.59
C GLY A 178 16.80 -5.51 14.44
N VAL A 179 16.22 -4.84 13.44
CA VAL A 179 15.49 -5.49 12.34
C VAL A 179 16.33 -6.54 11.64
N GLN A 180 17.61 -6.24 11.36
CA GLN A 180 18.49 -7.17 10.67
C GLN A 180 18.79 -8.43 11.51
N ARG A 181 19.03 -8.26 12.82
CA ARG A 181 19.18 -9.41 13.73
C ARG A 181 17.90 -10.24 13.76
N ARG A 182 16.73 -9.60 13.85
CA ARG A 182 15.43 -10.27 13.86
C ARG A 182 15.17 -11.05 12.57
N GLN A 183 15.54 -10.51 11.42
CA GLN A 183 15.42 -11.20 10.13
C GLN A 183 16.30 -12.44 10.06
N VAL A 184 17.55 -12.33 10.49
CA VAL A 184 18.47 -13.48 10.55
C VAL A 184 17.91 -14.55 11.50
N GLU A 185 17.47 -14.17 12.71
CA GLU A 185 16.87 -15.10 13.68
C GLU A 185 15.62 -15.82 13.11
N LEU A 186 14.76 -15.10 12.37
CA LEU A 186 13.59 -15.68 11.73
C LEU A 186 13.98 -16.65 10.60
N GLN A 187 14.97 -16.28 9.78
CA GLN A 187 15.48 -17.14 8.72
C GLN A 187 16.14 -18.41 9.28
N GLU A 188 16.94 -18.29 10.33
CA GLU A 188 17.54 -19.42 11.04
C GLU A 188 16.48 -20.33 11.66
N ALA A 189 15.47 -19.76 12.32
CA ALA A 189 14.36 -20.53 12.89
C ALA A 189 13.58 -21.29 11.80
N LEU A 190 13.31 -20.66 10.67
CA LEU A 190 12.66 -21.29 9.53
C LEU A 190 13.52 -22.41 8.91
N ALA A 191 14.83 -22.18 8.77
CA ALA A 191 15.77 -23.18 8.25
C ALA A 191 15.79 -24.43 9.16
N LEU A 192 15.85 -24.24 10.48
CA LEU A 192 15.77 -25.33 11.45
C LEU A 192 14.44 -26.10 11.36
N GLN A 193 13.31 -25.39 11.19
CA GLN A 193 12.01 -26.03 10.98
C GLN A 193 11.98 -26.86 9.69
N PHE A 194 12.53 -26.34 8.60
CA PHE A 194 12.58 -27.02 7.31
C PHE A 194 13.43 -28.30 7.39
N VAL A 195 14.61 -28.22 8.02
CA VAL A 195 15.48 -29.38 8.26
C VAL A 195 14.77 -30.43 9.12
N GLY A 196 14.11 -30.01 10.21
CA GLY A 196 13.33 -30.90 11.06
C GLY A 196 12.18 -31.59 10.31
N ALA A 197 11.49 -30.86 9.42
CA ALA A 197 10.44 -31.41 8.57
C ALA A 197 10.98 -32.45 7.58
N ILE A 198 12.12 -32.17 6.94
CA ILE A 198 12.79 -33.13 6.05
C ILE A 198 13.15 -34.41 6.81
N HIS A 199 13.78 -34.31 7.97
CA HIS A 199 14.12 -35.48 8.78
C HIS A 199 12.89 -36.29 9.18
N LYS A 200 11.78 -35.61 9.55
CA LYS A 200 10.54 -36.29 9.92
C LYS A 200 9.90 -37.01 8.72
N ILE A 201 9.94 -36.41 7.53
CA ILE A 201 9.44 -37.02 6.29
C ILE A 201 10.29 -38.24 5.94
N LEU A 202 11.62 -38.09 5.87
CA LEU A 202 12.53 -39.19 5.55
C LEU A 202 12.44 -40.33 6.56
N GLY A 203 12.30 -40.01 7.86
CA GLY A 203 12.06 -41.01 8.91
C GLY A 203 10.71 -41.73 8.77
N GLY A 204 9.67 -41.04 8.31
CA GLY A 204 8.34 -41.62 8.06
C GLY A 204 8.28 -42.53 6.83
N LEU A 205 9.18 -42.35 5.86
CA LEU A 205 9.24 -43.14 4.62
C LEU A 205 9.86 -44.53 4.79
N GLN A 206 10.31 -44.90 6.00
CA GLN A 206 10.88 -46.22 6.32
C GLN A 206 11.96 -46.66 5.32
N LEU A 207 12.85 -45.74 4.97
CA LEU A 207 13.92 -45.97 3.99
C LEU A 207 14.84 -47.11 4.39
N THR A 208 15.30 -47.90 3.42
CA THR A 208 16.35 -48.90 3.65
C THR A 208 17.68 -48.23 4.02
N ALA A 209 18.61 -48.99 4.62
CA ALA A 209 19.92 -48.45 5.03
C ALA A 209 20.67 -47.76 3.88
N THR A 210 20.67 -48.38 2.69
CA THR A 210 21.30 -47.81 1.48
C THR A 210 20.59 -46.53 0.99
N GLN A 211 19.26 -46.46 1.11
CA GLN A 211 18.50 -45.26 0.76
C GLN A 211 18.72 -44.12 1.75
N GLN A 212 18.91 -44.42 3.04
CA GLN A 212 19.24 -43.42 4.05
C GLN A 212 20.62 -42.80 3.80
N GLU A 213 21.60 -43.62 3.45
CA GLU A 213 22.95 -43.15 3.11
C GLU A 213 22.97 -42.28 1.85
N THR A 214 22.18 -42.67 0.84
CA THR A 214 21.96 -41.87 -0.37
C THR A 214 21.24 -40.55 -0.05
N ALA A 215 20.23 -40.57 0.81
CA ALA A 215 19.51 -39.35 1.21
C ALA A 215 20.41 -38.38 2.00
N GLY A 216 21.25 -38.91 2.89
CA GLY A 216 22.20 -38.11 3.69
C GLY A 216 23.25 -37.38 2.86
N THR A 217 23.56 -37.86 1.66
CA THR A 217 24.48 -37.21 0.72
C THR A 217 23.76 -36.32 -0.30
N LEU A 218 22.62 -36.76 -0.83
CA LEU A 218 21.87 -36.06 -1.86
C LEU A 218 21.19 -34.78 -1.33
N VAL A 219 20.53 -34.84 -0.16
CA VAL A 219 19.77 -33.71 0.38
C VAL A 219 20.67 -32.48 0.63
N PRO A 220 21.82 -32.58 1.31
CA PRO A 220 22.71 -31.44 1.48
C PRO A 220 23.32 -30.92 0.16
N SER A 221 23.49 -31.79 -0.84
CA SER A 221 23.96 -31.40 -2.17
C SER A 221 22.93 -30.53 -2.89
N VAL A 222 21.67 -30.97 -2.90
CA VAL A 222 20.55 -30.23 -3.51
C VAL A 222 20.33 -28.89 -2.81
N LEU A 223 20.31 -28.85 -1.47
CA LEU A 223 20.10 -27.61 -0.72
C LEU A 223 21.20 -26.55 -1.00
N ARG A 224 22.47 -26.96 -1.07
CA ARG A 224 23.58 -26.05 -1.43
C ARG A 224 23.49 -25.54 -2.87
N SER A 225 22.90 -26.31 -3.78
CA SER A 225 22.71 -25.87 -5.17
C SER A 225 21.65 -24.78 -5.34
N LEU A 226 20.74 -24.64 -4.37
CA LEU A 226 19.73 -23.57 -4.36
C LEU A 226 20.35 -22.23 -3.97
N ASP A 227 21.21 -22.23 -2.96
CA ASP A 227 21.93 -21.03 -2.45
C ASP A 227 22.81 -20.36 -3.54
N GLN A 228 23.44 -21.17 -4.39
CA GLN A 228 24.32 -20.68 -5.46
C GLN A 228 23.58 -20.06 -6.66
N LYS A 229 22.26 -20.27 -6.80
CA LYS A 229 21.48 -19.72 -7.92
C LYS A 229 20.87 -18.35 -7.64
N ASP A 230 20.75 -17.98 -6.36
CA ASP A 230 20.07 -16.74 -5.93
C ASP A 230 21.06 -15.62 -5.52
N THR A 231 22.36 -15.84 -5.68
CA THR A 231 23.38 -14.77 -5.54
C THR A 231 23.61 -14.12 -6.92
N PRO A 232 23.32 -12.81 -7.10
CA PRO A 232 23.57 -12.10 -8.37
C PRO A 232 25.07 -11.99 -8.70
#